data_AF-A0A957ZHU1-F1
#
_entry.id   AF-A0A957ZHU1-F1
#
_cell.length_a   1.000
_cell.length_b   1.000
_cell.length_c   1.000
_cell.angle_alpha   90.00
_cell.angle_beta   90.00
_cell.angle_gamma   90.00
#
_symmetry.space_group_name_H-M   'P 1'
#
loop_
_entity.id
_entity.type
_entity.pdbx_description
1 polymer ?
#
loop_
_entity_poly.entity_id
_entity_poly.type
_entity_poly.pdbx_seq_one_letter_code
_entity_poly.pdbx_strand_id
1 'polypeptide(L)'
;MKTILVVDDNETQRYLSRTILQAVGYEVITAENGAEALEAARSSPPDLIISDVLMPVMDGFMLRRACRAEPALNAIPFMIYTATYLDARDETLAYQLGVTRYVTGPVENDELLRHVRDVLRATPGDVADTVPVEDSEAFGFYREYNAILVGKLEQKMTELALANQALAARERFALDTLDGLSAHIAIVNHDGVIEAVNKAWRDFSTANTPLRSNICEGANYLAVCDAAAGANAAEAGAFAAAIR
;
A
#
# COMPACT_ATOMS: atom_id res chain seq x y z
N MET A 1 25.16 20.30 -4.33
CA MET A 1 23.90 19.64 -4.75
C MET A 1 23.10 19.43 -3.49
N LYS A 2 21.79 19.71 -3.48
CA LYS A 2 20.97 19.52 -2.27
C LYS A 2 20.45 18.08 -2.21
N THR A 3 20.43 17.51 -1.02
CA THR A 3 19.95 16.15 -0.74
C THR A 3 18.57 16.19 -0.11
N ILE A 4 17.63 15.41 -0.64
CA ILE A 4 16.26 15.30 -0.13
C ILE A 4 16.03 13.87 0.36
N LEU A 5 15.49 13.74 1.58
CA LEU A 5 15.01 12.47 2.11
C LEU A 5 13.53 12.31 1.83
N VAL A 6 13.15 11.28 1.07
CA VAL A 6 11.76 10.92 0.77
C VAL A 6 11.36 9.70 1.59
N VAL A 7 10.28 9.82 2.37
CA VAL A 7 9.80 8.80 3.28
C VAL A 7 8.35 8.47 2.94
N ASP A 8 8.08 7.24 2.51
CA ASP A 8 6.75 6.78 2.10
C ASP A 8 6.73 5.25 2.12
N ASP A 9 5.73 4.61 2.72
CA ASP A 9 5.67 3.14 2.80
C ASP A 9 5.26 2.51 1.45
N ASN A 10 4.61 3.27 0.58
CA ASN A 10 4.25 2.85 -0.76
C ASN A 10 5.44 2.98 -1.73
N GLU A 11 5.95 1.84 -2.18
CA GLU A 11 7.08 1.77 -3.13
C GLU A 11 6.85 2.62 -4.40
N THR A 12 5.64 2.62 -4.95
CA THR A 12 5.32 3.34 -6.19
C THR A 12 5.36 4.85 -5.98
N GLN A 13 4.76 5.35 -4.89
CA GLN A 13 4.78 6.79 -4.56
C GLN A 13 6.21 7.27 -4.27
N ARG A 14 6.98 6.49 -3.52
CA ARG A 14 8.38 6.78 -3.22
C ARG A 14 9.24 6.82 -4.48
N TYR A 15 9.06 5.84 -5.37
CA TYR A 15 9.75 5.77 -6.66
C TYR A 15 9.43 7.00 -7.53
N LEU A 16 8.15 7.37 -7.61
CA LEU A 16 7.69 8.53 -8.40
C LEU A 16 8.31 9.83 -7.87
N SER A 17 8.20 10.07 -6.57
CA SER A 17 8.74 11.27 -5.91
C SER A 17 10.25 11.39 -6.11
N ARG A 18 10.99 10.28 -5.93
CA ARG A 18 12.43 10.22 -6.21
C ARG A 18 12.73 10.60 -7.66
N THR A 19 12.01 10.01 -8.61
CA THR A 19 12.23 10.23 -10.05
C THR A 19 12.02 11.70 -10.42
N ILE A 20 10.94 12.32 -9.93
CA ILE A 20 10.62 13.74 -10.18
C ILE A 20 11.72 14.65 -9.64
N LEU A 21 12.19 14.39 -8.42
CA LEU A 21 13.21 15.21 -7.76
C LEU A 21 14.60 15.05 -8.39
N GLN A 22 14.98 13.83 -8.75
CA GLN A 22 16.24 13.56 -9.45
C GLN A 22 16.27 14.19 -10.85
N ALA A 23 15.14 14.22 -11.55
CA ALA A 23 15.03 14.84 -12.88
C ALA A 23 15.39 16.34 -12.88
N VAL A 24 15.28 17.02 -11.75
CA VAL A 24 15.66 18.44 -11.59
C VAL A 24 16.97 18.65 -10.84
N GLY A 25 17.75 17.60 -10.61
CA GLY A 25 19.12 17.68 -10.09
C GLY A 25 19.26 17.66 -8.56
N TYR A 26 18.29 17.11 -7.83
CA TYR A 26 18.46 16.80 -6.41
C TYR A 26 19.07 15.41 -6.21
N GLU A 27 19.91 15.27 -5.20
CA GLU A 27 20.25 13.94 -4.66
C GLU A 27 19.07 13.46 -3.81
N VAL A 28 18.70 12.20 -3.93
CA VAL A 28 17.54 11.65 -3.20
C VAL A 28 17.91 10.39 -2.45
N ILE A 29 17.69 10.43 -1.15
CA ILE A 29 17.72 9.26 -0.26
C ILE A 29 16.29 8.88 0.09
N THR A 30 16.04 7.59 0.33
CA THR A 30 14.68 7.07 0.53
C THR A 30 14.60 6.19 1.77
N ALA A 31 13.45 6.20 2.45
CA ALA A 31 13.15 5.33 3.59
C ALA A 31 11.69 4.82 3.53
N GLU A 32 11.42 3.65 4.12
CA GLU A 32 10.08 3.00 4.12
C GLU A 32 9.18 3.46 5.24
N ASN A 33 9.77 4.05 6.28
CA ASN A 33 9.07 4.46 7.48
C ASN A 33 9.89 5.51 8.23
N GLY A 34 9.28 6.12 9.24
CA GLY A 34 9.92 7.16 10.05
C GLY A 34 11.16 6.68 10.81
N ALA A 35 11.23 5.42 11.23
CA ALA A 35 12.37 4.92 11.99
C ALA A 35 13.62 4.82 11.11
N GLU A 36 13.49 4.26 9.91
CA GLU A 36 14.56 4.25 8.90
C GLU A 36 14.95 5.66 8.47
N ALA A 37 13.97 6.55 8.29
CA ALA A 37 14.22 7.94 7.92
C ALA A 37 15.01 8.68 8.99
N LEU A 38 14.70 8.45 10.28
CA LEU A 38 15.41 9.06 11.39
C LEU A 38 16.88 8.60 11.44
N GLU A 39 17.13 7.30 11.28
CA GLU A 39 18.49 6.76 11.21
C GLU A 39 19.27 7.27 10.00
N ALA A 40 18.62 7.37 8.84
CA ALA A 40 19.21 7.94 7.63
C ALA A 40 19.57 9.42 7.83
N ALA A 41 18.67 10.20 8.42
CA ALA A 41 18.90 11.62 8.71
C ALA A 41 20.00 11.85 9.74
N ARG A 42 20.13 10.97 10.75
CA ARG A 42 21.25 10.98 11.71
C ARG A 42 22.59 10.69 11.04
N SER A 43 22.60 9.73 10.12
CA SER A 43 23.82 9.28 9.43
C SER A 43 24.30 10.29 8.38
N SER A 44 23.35 10.87 7.63
CA SER A 44 23.61 11.84 6.57
C SER A 44 22.49 12.88 6.54
N PRO A 45 22.62 13.99 7.29
CA PRO A 45 21.61 15.03 7.38
C PRO A 45 21.21 15.58 5.99
N PRO A 46 19.93 15.47 5.58
CA PRO A 46 19.46 16.03 4.32
C PRO A 46 19.21 17.55 4.41
N ASP A 47 19.04 18.20 3.26
CA ASP A 47 18.61 19.60 3.16
C ASP A 47 17.09 19.75 3.31
N LEU A 48 16.32 18.66 3.14
CA LEU A 48 14.86 18.61 3.27
C LEU A 48 14.42 17.17 3.54
N ILE A 49 13.44 17.00 4.43
CA ILE A 49 12.69 15.75 4.60
C ILE A 49 11.30 15.94 4.02
N ILE A 50 10.90 15.04 3.12
CA ILE A 50 9.54 14.91 2.60
C ILE A 50 8.99 13.57 3.10
N SER A 51 7.92 13.61 3.88
CA SER A 51 7.34 12.42 4.50
C SER A 51 5.86 12.29 4.18
N ASP A 52 5.41 11.06 3.92
CA ASP A 52 4.00 10.73 4.07
C ASP A 52 3.60 10.80 5.56
N VAL A 53 2.29 10.96 5.80
CA VAL A 53 1.74 10.99 7.16
C VAL A 53 1.61 9.60 7.73
N LEU A 54 1.04 8.65 6.99
CA LEU A 54 0.62 7.36 7.51
C LEU A 54 1.58 6.27 7.07
N MET A 55 2.46 5.87 7.97
CA MET A 55 3.43 4.82 7.70
C MET A 55 3.46 3.81 8.86
N PRO A 56 3.77 2.53 8.60
CA PRO A 56 3.99 1.55 9.65
C PRO A 56 5.24 1.91 10.47
N VAL A 57 5.37 1.31 11.65
CA VAL A 57 6.51 1.47 12.59
C VAL A 57 6.61 2.86 13.21
N MET A 58 6.80 3.90 12.38
CA MET A 58 6.82 5.29 12.78
C MET A 58 6.26 6.14 11.65
N ASP A 59 5.26 6.94 11.99
CA ASP A 59 4.56 7.79 11.03
C ASP A 59 5.20 9.18 10.90
N GLY A 60 4.72 9.99 9.96
CA GLY A 60 5.32 11.29 9.64
C GLY A 60 5.27 12.31 10.79
N PHE A 61 4.24 12.25 11.63
CA PHE A 61 4.11 13.12 12.80
C PHE A 61 5.11 12.75 13.89
N MET A 62 5.24 11.44 14.17
CA MET A 62 6.21 10.92 15.12
C MET A 62 7.65 11.13 14.65
N LEU A 63 7.90 10.99 13.35
CA LEU A 63 9.19 11.33 12.74
C LEU A 63 9.53 12.81 12.97
N ARG A 64 8.63 13.76 12.64
CA ARG A 64 8.90 15.19 12.86
C ARG A 64 9.15 15.50 14.33
N ARG A 65 8.37 14.91 15.23
CA ARG A 65 8.55 15.06 16.69
C ARG A 65 9.92 14.55 17.13
N ALA A 66 10.38 13.41 16.61
CA ALA A 66 11.71 12.87 16.89
C ALA A 66 12.82 13.78 16.36
N CYS A 67 12.70 14.28 15.11
CA CYS A 67 13.64 15.25 14.56
C CYS A 67 13.69 16.54 15.39
N ARG A 68 12.56 16.99 15.97
CA ARG A 68 12.52 18.19 16.82
C ARG A 68 13.30 18.01 18.13
N ALA A 69 13.35 16.79 18.65
CA ALA A 69 14.09 16.49 19.88
C ALA A 69 15.62 16.51 19.67
N GLU A 70 16.09 16.53 18.41
CA GLU A 70 17.51 16.53 18.06
C GLU A 70 17.91 17.86 17.42
N PRO A 71 18.78 18.68 18.05
CA PRO A 71 19.16 19.99 17.51
C PRO A 71 19.70 19.96 16.08
N ALA A 72 20.44 18.89 15.72
CA ALA A 72 20.99 18.72 14.38
C ALA A 72 19.93 18.47 13.30
N LEU A 73 18.80 17.86 13.67
CA LEU A 73 17.71 17.54 12.74
C LEU A 73 16.58 18.58 12.78
N ASN A 74 16.42 19.31 13.89
CA ASN A 74 15.36 20.28 14.04
C ASN A 74 15.45 21.47 13.07
N ALA A 75 16.67 21.81 12.64
CA ALA A 75 16.91 22.87 11.66
C ALA A 75 16.58 22.46 10.22
N ILE A 76 16.39 21.17 9.96
CA ILE A 76 16.09 20.65 8.63
C ILE A 76 14.61 20.93 8.34
N PRO A 77 14.28 21.59 7.21
CA PRO A 77 12.89 21.81 6.85
C PRO A 77 12.20 20.47 6.63
N PHE A 78 10.94 20.39 7.06
CA PHE A 78 10.15 19.17 7.03
C PHE A 78 8.87 19.43 6.25
N MET A 79 8.65 18.69 5.18
CA MET A 79 7.44 18.75 4.36
C MET A 79 6.65 17.47 4.55
N ILE A 80 5.34 17.61 4.77
CA ILE A 80 4.40 16.51 4.65
C ILE A 80 3.85 16.51 3.22
N TYR A 81 3.95 15.37 2.54
CA TYR A 81 3.32 15.12 1.25
C TYR A 81 2.57 13.79 1.31
N THR A 82 1.25 13.83 1.17
CA THR A 82 0.41 12.67 1.49
C THR A 82 -0.82 12.59 0.61
N ALA A 83 -1.16 11.39 0.13
CA ALA A 83 -2.34 11.12 -0.68
C ALA A 83 -3.59 10.79 0.16
N THR A 84 -3.46 10.74 1.49
CA THR A 84 -4.60 10.47 2.37
C THR A 84 -5.44 11.74 2.49
N TYR A 85 -6.77 11.62 2.37
CA TYR A 85 -7.67 12.76 2.59
C TYR A 85 -7.62 13.13 4.07
N LEU A 86 -7.27 14.39 4.35
CA LEU A 86 -6.93 14.85 5.69
C LEU A 86 -7.83 16.02 6.07
N ASP A 87 -8.28 16.02 7.32
CA ASP A 87 -9.12 17.08 7.86
C ASP A 87 -8.26 18.30 8.23
N ALA A 88 -8.86 19.47 8.39
CA ALA A 88 -8.16 20.70 8.78
C ALA A 88 -7.39 20.56 10.11
N ARG A 89 -7.76 19.57 10.93
CA ARG A 89 -7.08 19.21 12.19
C ARG A 89 -5.69 18.63 11.96
N ASP A 90 -5.52 17.84 10.90
CA ASP A 90 -4.23 17.21 10.56
C ASP A 90 -3.19 18.26 10.17
N GLU A 91 -3.58 19.19 9.32
CA GLU A 91 -2.73 20.30 8.89
C GLU A 91 -2.39 21.22 10.07
N THR A 92 -3.35 21.47 10.96
CA THR A 92 -3.12 22.23 12.20
C THR A 92 -2.08 21.56 13.09
N LEU A 93 -2.22 20.24 13.33
CA LEU A 93 -1.27 19.45 14.11
C LEU A 93 0.12 19.43 13.47
N ALA A 94 0.19 19.31 12.14
CA ALA A 94 1.45 19.35 11.40
C ALA A 94 2.22 20.65 11.66
N TYR A 95 1.56 21.80 11.52
CA TYR A 95 2.22 23.08 11.75
C TYR A 95 2.61 23.29 13.23
N GLN A 96 1.82 22.80 14.19
CA GLN A 96 2.19 22.80 15.62
C GLN A 96 3.45 21.94 15.91
N LEU A 97 3.69 20.91 15.10
CA LEU A 97 4.92 20.11 15.14
C LEU A 97 6.12 20.78 14.47
N GLY A 98 5.93 21.95 13.85
CA GLY A 98 6.97 22.65 13.11
C GLY A 98 7.23 22.03 11.74
N VAL A 99 6.21 21.45 11.11
CA VAL A 99 6.25 21.11 9.67
C VAL A 99 6.30 22.42 8.89
N THR A 100 7.25 22.54 7.96
CA THR A 100 7.46 23.74 7.14
C THR A 100 6.40 23.88 6.06
N ARG A 101 5.93 22.75 5.51
CA ARG A 101 4.89 22.74 4.48
C ARG A 101 4.06 21.47 4.54
N TYR A 102 2.76 21.64 4.45
CA TYR A 102 1.81 20.54 4.26
C TYR A 102 1.27 20.56 2.82
N VAL A 103 1.26 19.41 2.15
CA VAL A 103 0.76 19.24 0.78
C VAL A 103 -0.09 17.97 0.70
N THR A 104 -1.37 18.13 0.39
CA THR A 104 -2.27 17.02 0.10
C THR A 104 -2.18 16.69 -1.38
N GLY A 105 -1.70 15.48 -1.70
CA GLY A 105 -1.65 14.95 -3.05
C GLY A 105 -2.97 14.33 -3.51
N PRO A 106 -3.05 13.91 -4.78
CA PRO A 106 -2.03 14.10 -5.81
C PRO A 106 -1.99 15.56 -6.30
N VAL A 107 -0.79 16.07 -6.54
CA VAL A 107 -0.55 17.38 -7.19
C VAL A 107 0.25 17.18 -8.47
N GLU A 108 0.19 18.16 -9.37
CA GLU A 108 1.02 18.17 -10.58
C GLU A 108 2.51 18.25 -10.23
N ASN A 109 3.37 17.65 -11.05
CA ASN A 109 4.81 17.60 -10.80
C ASN A 109 5.42 19.00 -10.60
N ASP A 110 5.00 19.98 -11.40
CA ASP A 110 5.48 21.36 -11.30
C ASP A 110 5.08 22.03 -9.99
N GLU A 111 3.92 21.66 -9.43
CA GLU A 111 3.44 22.16 -8.14
C GLU A 111 4.22 21.54 -6.98
N LEU A 112 4.47 20.23 -7.00
CA LEU A 112 5.35 19.57 -6.02
C LEU A 112 6.74 20.22 -6.02
N LEU A 113 7.32 20.39 -7.20
CA LEU A 113 8.64 21.03 -7.36
C LEU A 113 8.65 22.49 -6.89
N ARG A 114 7.54 23.21 -7.07
CA ARG A 114 7.40 24.58 -6.54
C ARG A 114 7.42 24.56 -5.01
N HIS A 115 6.64 23.70 -4.37
CA HIS A 115 6.66 23.55 -2.91
C HIS A 115 8.05 23.22 -2.39
N VAL A 116 8.75 22.27 -3.02
CA VAL A 116 10.12 21.89 -2.63
C VAL A 116 11.07 23.07 -2.74
N ARG A 117 11.03 23.83 -3.83
CA ARG A 117 11.85 25.03 -4.00
C ARG A 117 11.53 26.12 -2.98
N ASP A 118 10.25 26.34 -2.69
CA ASP A 118 9.81 27.35 -1.72
C ASP A 118 10.34 27.01 -0.31
N VAL A 119 10.20 25.75 0.09
CA VAL A 119 10.70 25.25 1.38
C VAL A 119 12.22 25.31 1.47
N LEU A 120 12.94 24.94 0.41
CA LEU A 120 14.41 24.99 0.37
C LEU A 120 14.98 26.41 0.31
N ARG A 121 14.16 27.42 0.03
CA ARG A 121 14.52 28.85 0.03
C ARG A 121 14.19 29.55 1.35
N ALA A 122 13.22 29.05 2.10
CA ALA A 122 12.90 29.56 3.42
C ALA A 122 14.09 29.31 4.36
N THR A 123 14.60 30.37 4.99
CA THR A 123 15.75 30.29 5.90
C THR A 123 15.34 29.59 7.20
N PRO A 124 16.21 28.79 7.85
CA PRO A 124 15.90 28.08 9.10
C PRO A 124 15.43 28.95 10.28
N GLY A 125 15.58 30.28 10.18
CA GLY A 125 15.18 31.25 11.20
C GLY A 125 13.67 31.45 11.37
N ASP A 126 12.84 31.08 10.39
CA ASP A 126 11.37 31.17 10.54
C ASP A 126 10.77 29.95 11.25
N VAL A 127 11.55 28.87 11.44
CA VAL A 127 11.12 27.60 12.05
C VAL A 127 11.63 27.46 13.50
N ALA A 128 12.50 28.38 13.94
CA ALA A 128 13.35 28.25 15.13
C ALA A 128 12.71 28.71 16.46
N ASP A 129 11.42 29.02 16.50
CA ASP A 129 10.75 29.51 17.73
C ASP A 129 9.73 28.51 18.28
N THR A 130 10.11 27.22 18.33
CA THR A 130 9.30 26.21 19.05
C THR A 130 10.08 25.65 20.23
N VAL A 131 9.61 26.06 21.41
CA VAL A 131 10.03 25.63 22.74
C VAL A 131 10.10 24.10 22.83
N PRO A 132 11.05 23.51 23.59
CA PRO A 132 11.00 22.09 23.91
C PRO A 132 9.63 21.71 24.46
N VAL A 133 9.02 20.66 23.91
CA VAL A 133 7.69 20.20 24.32
C VAL A 133 7.70 19.90 25.81
N GLU A 134 7.06 20.73 26.62
CA GLU A 134 6.86 20.42 28.04
C GLU A 134 5.98 19.16 28.17
N ASP A 135 6.14 18.40 29.25
CA ASP A 135 5.36 17.16 29.48
C ASP A 135 3.83 17.37 29.40
N SER A 136 3.36 18.59 29.69
CA SER A 136 1.96 19.02 29.53
C SER A 136 1.53 19.10 28.06
N GLU A 137 2.37 19.65 27.18
CA GLU A 137 2.13 19.71 25.74
C GLU A 137 2.22 18.33 25.09
N ALA A 138 3.10 17.46 25.60
CA ALA A 138 3.22 16.07 25.13
C ALA A 138 1.91 15.30 25.32
N PHE A 139 1.21 15.50 26.45
CA PHE A 139 -0.07 14.85 26.72
C PHE A 139 -1.21 15.39 25.84
N GLY A 140 -1.21 16.71 25.55
CA GLY A 140 -2.13 17.32 24.58
C GLY A 140 -1.94 16.76 23.17
N PHE A 141 -0.68 16.72 22.71
CA PHE A 141 -0.31 16.17 21.41
C PHE A 141 -0.79 14.73 21.24
N TYR A 142 -0.46 13.83 22.17
CA TYR A 142 -0.81 12.41 22.01
C TYR A 142 -2.32 12.19 21.97
N ARG A 143 -3.11 13.04 22.64
CA ARG A 143 -4.57 12.95 22.60
C ARG A 143 -5.11 13.34 21.23
N GLU A 144 -4.62 14.44 20.65
CA GLU A 144 -5.04 14.94 19.34
C GLU A 144 -4.56 14.02 18.21
N TYR A 145 -3.30 13.58 18.29
CA TYR A 145 -2.71 12.59 17.42
C TYR A 145 -3.48 11.26 17.43
N ASN A 146 -3.79 10.72 18.61
CA ASN A 146 -4.56 9.47 18.71
C ASN A 146 -5.98 9.62 18.17
N ALA A 147 -6.64 10.77 18.39
CA ALA A 147 -7.97 11.02 17.84
C ALA A 147 -7.95 11.04 16.30
N ILE A 148 -6.94 11.66 15.71
CA ILE A 148 -6.70 11.67 14.26
C ILE A 148 -6.45 10.25 13.74
N LEU A 149 -5.57 9.48 14.40
CA LEU A 149 -5.19 8.14 13.95
C LEU A 149 -6.39 7.18 14.00
N VAL A 150 -7.20 7.25 15.06
CA VAL A 150 -8.43 6.47 15.19
C VAL A 150 -9.41 6.80 14.07
N GLY A 151 -9.66 8.09 13.80
CA GLY A 151 -10.56 8.50 12.71
C GLY A 151 -10.10 7.98 11.34
N LYS A 152 -8.78 8.01 11.08
CA LYS A 152 -8.18 7.47 9.85
C LYS A 152 -8.31 5.96 9.76
N LEU A 153 -8.09 5.25 10.86
CA LEU A 153 -8.24 3.80 10.93
C LEU A 153 -9.69 3.39 10.62
N GLU A 154 -10.66 4.09 11.21
CA GLU A 154 -12.10 3.87 10.95
C GLU A 154 -12.47 4.13 9.49
N GLN A 155 -11.94 5.20 8.88
CA GLN A 155 -12.13 5.48 7.46
C GLN A 155 -11.56 4.35 6.58
N LYS A 156 -10.32 3.91 6.83
CA LYS A 156 -9.67 2.83 6.08
C LYS A 156 -10.38 1.50 6.23
N MET A 157 -10.86 1.18 7.44
CA MET A 157 -11.69 -0.01 7.67
C MET A 157 -12.98 0.03 6.87
N THR A 158 -13.60 1.21 6.74
CA THR A 158 -14.82 1.38 5.95
C THR A 158 -14.55 1.25 4.44
N GLU A 159 -13.50 1.90 3.94
CA GLU A 159 -13.05 1.77 2.53
C GLU A 159 -12.76 0.31 2.17
N LEU A 160 -12.02 -0.39 3.04
CA LEU A 160 -11.67 -1.80 2.85
C LEU A 160 -12.91 -2.70 2.87
N ALA A 161 -13.85 -2.46 3.79
CA ALA A 161 -15.09 -3.23 3.86
C ALA A 161 -15.91 -3.08 2.56
N LEU A 162 -16.02 -1.86 2.03
CA LEU A 162 -16.71 -1.60 0.76
C LEU A 162 -16.00 -2.27 -0.43
N ALA A 163 -14.66 -2.17 -0.48
CA ALA A 163 -13.87 -2.81 -1.54
C ALA A 163 -14.02 -4.33 -1.52
N ASN A 164 -13.94 -4.95 -0.34
CA ASN A 164 -14.14 -6.39 -0.17
C ASN A 164 -15.56 -6.82 -0.54
N GLN A 165 -16.58 -6.03 -0.19
CA GLN A 165 -17.95 -6.31 -0.59
C GLN A 165 -18.13 -6.24 -2.11
N ALA A 166 -17.53 -5.25 -2.77
CA ALA A 166 -17.55 -5.13 -4.23
C ALA A 166 -16.81 -6.29 -4.91
N LEU A 167 -15.67 -6.72 -4.35
CA LEU A 167 -14.93 -7.88 -4.84
C LEU A 167 -15.77 -9.17 -4.74
N ALA A 168 -16.36 -9.42 -3.57
CA ALA A 168 -17.23 -10.58 -3.35
C ALA A 168 -18.45 -10.60 -4.29
N ALA A 169 -19.01 -9.42 -4.60
CA ALA A 169 -20.11 -9.31 -5.57
C ALA A 169 -19.65 -9.68 -6.99
N ARG A 170 -18.43 -9.28 -7.40
CA ARG A 170 -17.84 -9.63 -8.69
C ARG A 170 -17.53 -11.13 -8.79
N GLU A 171 -16.96 -11.71 -7.75
CA GLU A 171 -16.71 -13.16 -7.68
C GLU A 171 -18.01 -13.95 -7.80
N ARG A 172 -19.04 -13.55 -7.05
CA ARG A 172 -20.35 -14.21 -7.13
C ARG A 172 -20.97 -14.10 -8.52
N PHE A 173 -20.92 -12.92 -9.14
CA PHE A 173 -21.41 -12.75 -10.51
C PHE A 173 -20.68 -13.67 -11.51
N ALA A 174 -19.35 -13.82 -11.38
CA ALA A 174 -18.57 -14.71 -12.23
C ALA A 174 -18.97 -16.18 -12.07
N LEU A 175 -19.13 -16.64 -10.82
CA LEU A 175 -19.57 -18.01 -10.52
C LEU A 175 -21.00 -18.28 -11.00
N ASP A 176 -21.94 -17.37 -10.75
CA ASP A 176 -23.32 -17.49 -11.21
C ASP A 176 -23.41 -17.56 -12.75
N THR A 177 -22.53 -16.84 -13.44
CA THR A 177 -22.43 -16.90 -14.91
C THR A 177 -21.97 -18.28 -15.39
N LEU A 178 -20.96 -18.87 -14.75
CA LEU A 178 -20.47 -20.22 -15.07
C LEU A 178 -21.51 -21.29 -14.75
N ASP A 179 -22.24 -21.13 -13.65
CA ASP A 179 -23.28 -22.06 -13.20
C ASP A 179 -24.53 -22.02 -14.07
N GLY A 180 -24.76 -20.94 -14.81
CA GLY A 180 -25.80 -20.85 -15.83
C GLY A 180 -25.51 -21.65 -17.11
N LEU A 181 -24.29 -22.12 -17.30
CA LEU A 181 -23.89 -22.89 -18.49
C LEU A 181 -24.19 -24.38 -18.31
N SER A 182 -24.71 -25.01 -19.36
CA SER A 182 -24.97 -26.46 -19.40
C SER A 182 -23.72 -27.29 -19.67
N ALA A 183 -22.63 -26.66 -20.13
CA ALA A 183 -21.35 -27.33 -20.31
C ALA A 183 -20.71 -27.67 -18.96
N HIS A 184 -20.06 -28.83 -18.87
CA HIS A 184 -19.23 -29.19 -17.73
C HIS A 184 -17.94 -28.38 -17.80
N ILE A 185 -17.72 -27.45 -16.86
CA ILE A 185 -16.53 -26.59 -16.84
C ILE A 185 -15.74 -26.85 -15.56
N ALA A 186 -14.43 -27.06 -15.72
CA ALA A 186 -13.43 -27.04 -14.67
C ALA A 186 -12.32 -26.04 -15.04
N ILE A 187 -11.99 -25.16 -14.10
CA ILE A 187 -10.86 -24.24 -14.18
C ILE A 187 -9.68 -24.92 -13.49
N VAL A 188 -8.57 -25.03 -14.20
CA VAL A 188 -7.39 -25.77 -13.77
C VAL A 188 -6.18 -24.84 -13.88
N ASN A 189 -5.32 -24.81 -12.86
CA ASN A 189 -4.09 -24.03 -12.91
C ASN A 189 -2.97 -24.75 -13.67
N HIS A 190 -1.80 -24.10 -13.77
CA HIS A 190 -0.66 -24.64 -14.50
C HIS A 190 -0.11 -25.96 -13.91
N ASP A 191 -0.36 -26.24 -12.63
CA ASP A 191 0.05 -27.49 -11.97
C ASP A 191 -0.97 -28.62 -12.18
N GLY A 192 -2.05 -28.35 -12.92
CA GLY A 192 -3.11 -29.32 -13.15
C GLY A 192 -4.12 -29.45 -12.02
N VAL A 193 -4.08 -28.58 -11.01
CA VAL A 193 -5.02 -28.60 -9.89
C VAL A 193 -6.31 -27.90 -10.28
N ILE A 194 -7.45 -28.54 -10.05
CA ILE A 194 -8.77 -27.94 -10.27
C ILE A 194 -8.98 -26.85 -9.21
N GLU A 195 -9.07 -25.60 -9.65
CA GLU A 195 -9.29 -24.44 -8.78
C GLU A 195 -10.76 -24.12 -8.58
N ALA A 196 -11.59 -24.37 -9.61
CA ALA A 196 -13.02 -24.14 -9.56
C ALA A 196 -13.75 -25.04 -10.56
N VAL A 197 -14.99 -25.42 -10.24
CA VAL A 197 -15.90 -26.09 -11.18
C VAL A 197 -17.25 -25.38 -11.22
N ASN A 198 -18.01 -25.57 -12.30
CA ASN A 198 -19.39 -25.07 -12.37
C ASN A 198 -20.42 -26.10 -11.87
N LYS A 199 -21.68 -25.67 -11.71
CA LYS A 199 -22.78 -26.52 -11.24
C LYS A 199 -22.95 -27.79 -12.08
N ALA A 200 -22.91 -27.68 -13.41
CA ALA A 200 -23.04 -28.84 -14.29
C ALA A 200 -21.97 -29.90 -13.97
N TRP A 201 -20.72 -29.48 -13.77
CA TRP A 201 -19.62 -30.37 -13.37
C TRP A 201 -19.82 -30.97 -11.97
N ARG A 202 -20.31 -30.19 -11.00
CA ARG A 202 -20.64 -30.70 -9.65
C ARG A 202 -21.74 -31.77 -9.69
N ASP A 203 -22.77 -31.53 -10.49
CA ASP A 203 -23.90 -32.45 -10.68
C ASP A 203 -23.41 -33.75 -11.35
N PHE A 204 -22.57 -33.64 -12.40
CA PHE A 204 -21.90 -34.77 -13.04
C PHE A 204 -21.04 -35.58 -12.07
N SER A 205 -20.18 -34.92 -11.30
CA SER A 205 -19.30 -35.58 -10.32
C SER A 205 -20.12 -36.32 -9.26
N THR A 206 -21.22 -35.72 -8.80
CA THR A 206 -22.11 -36.33 -7.81
C THR A 206 -22.80 -37.59 -8.37
N ALA A 207 -23.28 -37.55 -9.61
CA ALA A 207 -23.90 -38.70 -10.27
C ALA A 207 -22.90 -39.84 -10.54
N ASN A 208 -21.59 -39.56 -10.58
CA ASN A 208 -20.52 -40.51 -10.86
C ASN A 208 -19.67 -40.79 -9.61
N THR A 209 -20.33 -41.08 -8.49
CA THR A 209 -19.78 -41.15 -7.13
C THR A 209 -18.50 -41.97 -6.93
N PRO A 210 -18.14 -43.02 -7.70
CA PRO A 210 -16.83 -43.67 -7.58
C PRO A 210 -15.63 -42.75 -7.95
N LEU A 211 -15.86 -41.68 -8.72
CA LEU A 211 -14.81 -40.75 -9.22
C LEU A 211 -14.65 -39.48 -8.37
N ARG A 212 -15.52 -39.27 -7.38
CA ARG A 212 -15.71 -37.97 -6.70
C ARG A 212 -14.43 -37.40 -6.08
N SER A 213 -13.52 -38.24 -5.59
CA SER A 213 -12.25 -37.81 -4.98
C SER A 213 -11.25 -37.20 -5.97
N ASN A 214 -11.43 -37.43 -7.27
CA ASN A 214 -10.40 -37.14 -8.28
C ASN A 214 -10.79 -36.01 -9.25
N ILE A 215 -12.07 -35.61 -9.30
CA ILE A 215 -12.58 -34.64 -10.31
C ILE A 215 -13.24 -33.40 -9.67
N CYS A 216 -12.85 -33.04 -8.45
CA CYS A 216 -13.36 -31.86 -7.73
C CYS A 216 -12.24 -30.86 -7.44
N GLU A 217 -12.62 -29.68 -6.95
CA GLU A 217 -11.69 -28.65 -6.48
C GLU A 217 -10.63 -29.23 -5.53
N GLY A 218 -9.37 -28.88 -5.76
CA GLY A 218 -8.20 -29.41 -5.05
C GLY A 218 -7.66 -30.74 -5.58
N ALA A 219 -8.36 -31.44 -6.47
CA ALA A 219 -7.83 -32.63 -7.13
C ALA A 219 -6.89 -32.26 -8.29
N ASN A 220 -5.87 -33.09 -8.51
CA ASN A 220 -5.00 -32.94 -9.66
C ASN A 220 -5.62 -33.65 -10.88
N TYR A 221 -6.11 -32.85 -11.83
CA TYR A 221 -6.76 -33.36 -13.04
C TYR A 221 -5.79 -34.01 -14.02
N LEU A 222 -4.50 -33.67 -13.99
CA LEU A 222 -3.49 -34.37 -14.80
C LEU A 222 -3.35 -35.82 -14.35
N ALA A 223 -3.40 -36.09 -13.05
CA ALA A 223 -3.40 -37.46 -12.51
C ALA A 223 -4.65 -38.25 -12.94
N VAL A 224 -5.80 -37.58 -13.10
CA VAL A 224 -7.01 -38.20 -13.66
C VAL A 224 -6.84 -38.53 -15.13
N CYS A 225 -6.24 -37.61 -15.88
CA CYS A 225 -5.96 -37.81 -17.31
C CYS A 225 -4.98 -38.96 -17.54
N ASP A 226 -3.92 -39.05 -16.72
CA ASP A 226 -2.93 -40.12 -16.79
C ASP A 226 -3.51 -41.49 -16.41
N ALA A 227 -4.51 -41.52 -15.52
CA ALA A 227 -5.20 -42.74 -15.10
C ALA A 227 -6.40 -43.11 -16.00
N ALA A 228 -6.73 -42.30 -17.01
CA ALA A 228 -7.90 -42.54 -17.86
C ALA A 228 -7.74 -43.82 -18.71
N ALA A 229 -8.77 -44.66 -18.71
CA ALA A 229 -8.82 -45.91 -19.48
C ALA A 229 -10.15 -46.06 -20.23
N GLY A 230 -10.12 -46.68 -21.41
CA GLY A 230 -11.31 -46.92 -22.24
C GLY A 230 -11.23 -46.30 -23.64
N ALA A 231 -12.36 -46.31 -24.36
CA ALA A 231 -12.44 -45.95 -25.77
C ALA A 231 -12.01 -44.50 -26.09
N ASN A 232 -12.16 -43.58 -25.13
CA ASN A 232 -11.83 -42.16 -25.29
C ASN A 232 -10.57 -41.73 -24.50
N ALA A 233 -9.78 -42.68 -23.98
CA ALA A 233 -8.58 -42.36 -23.18
C ALA A 233 -7.55 -41.50 -23.93
N ALA A 234 -7.52 -41.57 -25.27
CA ALA A 234 -6.65 -40.73 -26.09
C ALA A 234 -6.96 -39.22 -25.97
N GLU A 235 -8.22 -38.84 -25.69
CA GLU A 235 -8.62 -37.44 -25.52
C GLU A 235 -8.06 -36.86 -24.21
N ALA A 236 -7.95 -37.68 -23.16
CA ALA A 236 -7.36 -37.28 -21.88
C ALA A 236 -5.87 -36.94 -22.01
N GLY A 237 -5.13 -37.71 -22.83
CA GLY A 237 -3.72 -37.44 -23.11
C GLY A 237 -3.49 -36.12 -23.85
N ALA A 238 -4.36 -35.79 -24.81
CA ALA A 238 -4.30 -34.52 -25.54
C ALA A 238 -4.59 -33.31 -24.63
N PHE A 239 -5.53 -33.45 -23.70
CA PHE A 239 -5.85 -32.42 -22.71
C PHE A 239 -4.71 -32.21 -21.71
N ALA A 240 -4.13 -33.29 -21.17
CA ALA A 240 -2.98 -33.21 -20.27
C ALA A 240 -1.76 -32.54 -20.92
N ALA A 241 -1.54 -32.77 -22.22
CA ALA A 241 -0.48 -32.13 -22.98
C ALA A 241 -0.70 -30.63 -23.25
N ALA A 242 -1.94 -30.13 -23.17
CA ALA A 242 -2.25 -28.71 -23.34
C ALA A 242 -2.10 -27.89 -22.04
N ILE A 243 -2.09 -28.57 -20.89
CA ILE A 243 -1.91 -27.96 -19.55
C ILE A 243 -0.43 -27.98 -19.10
N ARG A 244 0.31 -29.04 -19.48
CA ARG A 244 1.76 -29.19 -19.22
C ARG A 244 2.61 -28.27 -20.09
#